data_AF-A0A1W9LBW4-F1
#
_entry.id   AF-A0A1W9LBW4-F1
#
_cell.length_a   1.000
_cell.length_b   1.000
_cell.length_c   1.000
_cell.angle_alpha   90.00
_cell.angle_beta   90.00
_cell.angle_gamma   90.00
#
_symmetry.space_group_name_H-M   'P 1'
#
loop_
_entity.id
_entity.type
_entity.pdbx_description
1 polymer ?
#
loop_
_entity_poly.entity_id
_entity_poly.type
_entity_poly.pdbx_seq_one_letter_code
_entity_poly.pdbx_strand_id
1 'polypeptide(L)' 'MIDPRAVIDPKAELDSDVTVGAYTIIGAHVTVGAGTWIAPHVVIQGPSRIGCNNKIYQFASLGEDP' A
#
# COMPACT_ATOMS: atom_id res chain seq x y z
N MET A 1 -11.16 -1.63 -0.71
CA MET A 1 -11.39 -2.90 0.01
C MET A 1 -10.05 -3.47 0.46
N ILE A 2 -9.89 -3.82 1.74
CA ILE A 2 -8.62 -4.30 2.30
C ILE A 2 -8.79 -5.76 2.69
N ASP A 3 -7.96 -6.65 2.15
CA ASP A 3 -7.93 -8.06 2.58
C ASP A 3 -7.51 -8.13 4.07
N PRO A 4 -8.20 -8.95 4.89
CA PRO A 4 -7.93 -9.03 6.34
C PRO A 4 -6.53 -9.53 6.70
N ARG A 5 -5.78 -10.10 5.74
CA ARG A 5 -4.39 -10.55 5.94
C ARG A 5 -3.37 -9.50 5.52
N ALA A 6 -3.78 -8.34 5.03
CA ALA A 6 -2.89 -7.21 4.82
C ALA A 6 -2.47 -6.64 6.19
N VAL A 7 -1.20 -6.27 6.32
CA VAL A 7 -0.66 -5.60 7.51
C VAL A 7 -0.46 -4.14 7.17
N ILE A 8 -1.21 -3.27 7.82
CA ILE A 8 -1.17 -1.83 7.57
C ILE A 8 -0.85 -1.15 8.90
N ASP A 9 0.24 -0.39 8.93
CA ASP A 9 0.58 0.42 10.09
C ASP A 9 -0.53 1.47 10.36
N PRO A 10 -0.92 1.71 11.62
CA PRO A 10 -1.98 2.66 11.95
C PRO A 10 -1.66 4.11 11.57
N LYS A 11 -0.39 4.44 11.26
CA LYS A 11 0.03 5.75 10.74
C LYS A 11 0.03 5.84 9.22
N ALA A 12 -0.37 4.79 8.51
CA ALA A 12 -0.59 4.84 7.08
C ALA A 12 -1.93 5.53 6.76
N GLU A 13 -1.95 6.35 5.72
CA GLU A 13 -3.12 7.10 5.28
C GLU A 13 -3.55 6.61 3.90
N LEU A 14 -4.62 5.83 3.86
CA LEU A 14 -5.19 5.30 2.63
C LEU A 14 -6.55 5.94 2.38
N ASP A 15 -6.79 6.36 1.14
CA ASP A 15 -8.13 6.74 0.71
C ASP A 15 -9.11 5.55 0.83
N SER A 16 -10.39 5.85 1.10
CA SER A 16 -11.46 4.86 1.23
C SER A 16 -11.65 3.94 0.02
N ASP A 17 -11.25 4.39 -1.17
CA ASP A 17 -11.36 3.64 -2.43
C ASP A 17 -10.10 2.80 -2.75
N VAL A 18 -9.09 2.78 -1.87
CA VAL A 18 -7.90 1.94 -2.06
C VAL A 18 -8.25 0.46 -1.91
N THR A 19 -7.73 -0.36 -2.81
CA THR A 19 -7.81 -1.82 -2.71
C THR A 19 -6.45 -2.42 -2.37
N VAL A 20 -6.41 -3.26 -1.34
CA VAL A 20 -5.18 -3.89 -0.83
C VAL A 20 -5.33 -5.40 -0.81
N GLY A 21 -4.47 -6.09 -1.56
CA GLY A 21 -4.43 -7.55 -1.63
C GLY A 21 -3.79 -8.21 -0.40
N ALA A 22 -4.08 -9.50 -0.23
CA ALA A 22 -3.58 -10.31 0.87
C ALA A 22 -2.07 -10.23 1.07
N TYR A 23 -1.62 -10.27 2.32
CA TYR A 23 -0.19 -10.28 2.68
C TYR A 23 0.62 -9.08 2.18
N THR A 24 -0.05 -8.01 1.76
CA THR A 24 0.58 -6.71 1.55
C THR A 24 1.00 -6.11 2.88
N ILE A 25 2.16 -5.48 2.92
CA ILE A 25 2.68 -4.74 4.07
C ILE A 25 2.76 -3.26 3.69
N ILE A 26 2.07 -2.41 4.45
CA ILE A 26 2.14 -0.95 4.32
C ILE A 26 2.68 -0.38 5.63
N GLY A 27 3.88 0.19 5.58
CA GLY A 27 4.58 0.78 6.73
C GLY A 27 4.01 2.13 7.17
N ALA A 28 4.52 2.63 8.29
CA ALA A 28 4.16 3.94 8.84
C ALA A 28 4.49 5.06 7.84
N HIS A 29 3.71 6.15 7.85
CA HIS A 29 3.97 7.35 7.01
C HIS A 29 3.91 7.08 5.50
N VAL A 30 3.16 6.06 5.08
CA VAL A 30 2.77 5.85 3.69
C VAL A 30 1.42 6.53 3.43
N THR A 31 1.32 7.28 2.34
CA THR A 31 0.03 7.85 1.86
C THR A 31 -0.34 7.25 0.50
N VAL A 32 -1.57 6.79 0.33
CA VAL A 32 -2.08 6.18 -0.92
C VAL A 32 -3.36 6.87 -1.39
N GLY A 33 -3.34 7.40 -2.62
CA GLY A 33 -4.48 8.09 -3.23
C GLY A 33 -5.59 7.16 -3.76
N ALA A 34 -6.79 7.75 -3.93
CA ALA A 34 -8.03 7.10 -4.38
C ALA A 34 -7.87 6.26 -5.66
N GLY A 35 -8.66 5.19 -5.78
CA GLY A 35 -8.67 4.29 -6.93
C GLY A 35 -7.40 3.46 -7.14
N THR A 36 -6.43 3.55 -6.22
CA THR A 36 -5.21 2.75 -6.29
C THR A 36 -5.49 1.31 -5.89
N TRP A 37 -5.00 0.38 -6.72
CA TRP A 37 -5.06 -1.05 -6.50
C TRP A 37 -3.65 -1.60 -6.21
N ILE A 38 -3.51 -2.25 -5.06
CA ILE A 38 -2.28 -2.88 -4.59
C ILE A 38 -2.51 -4.39 -4.58
N ALA A 39 -1.74 -5.11 -5.38
CA ALA A 39 -1.80 -6.56 -5.48
C ALA A 39 -1.34 -7.25 -4.18
N PRO A 40 -1.58 -8.56 -4.01
CA PRO A 40 -1.04 -9.33 -2.90
C PRO A 40 0.50 -9.30 -2.84
N HIS A 41 1.07 -9.47 -1.65
CA HIS A 41 2.53 -9.55 -1.44
C HIS A 41 3.33 -8.32 -1.88
N VAL A 42 2.75 -7.12 -1.83
CA VAL A 42 3.49 -5.86 -2.03
C VAL A 42 4.06 -5.38 -0.70
N VAL A 43 5.24 -4.78 -0.71
CA VAL A 43 5.82 -4.10 0.46
C VAL A 43 5.99 -2.61 0.12
N ILE A 44 5.43 -1.74 0.95
CA ILE A 44 5.56 -0.29 0.81
C ILE A 44 6.06 0.25 2.15
N GLN A 45 7.29 0.76 2.16
CA GLN A 45 7.88 1.42 3.32
C GLN A 45 7.76 2.94 3.21
N GLY A 46 7.60 3.58 4.37
CA GLY A 46 7.57 5.04 4.48
C GLY A 46 8.96 5.64 4.69
N PRO A 47 9.12 6.95 4.42
CA PRO A 47 8.09 7.87 3.93
C PRO A 47 7.85 7.73 2.42
N SER A 48 6.62 7.38 2.02
CA SER A 48 6.24 7.18 0.61
C SER A 48 4.88 7.79 0.29
N ARG A 49 4.74 8.42 -0.88
CA ARG A 49 3.48 8.98 -1.37
C ARG A 49 3.12 8.38 -2.72
N ILE A 50 2.04 7.60 -2.75
CA ILE A 50 1.47 7.00 -3.96
C ILE A 50 0.26 7.85 -4.39
N GLY A 51 0.22 8.23 -5.67
CA GLY A 51 -0.87 9.01 -6.25
C GLY A 51 -2.17 8.22 -6.40
N CYS A 52 -3.10 8.73 -7.22
CA CYS A 52 -4.38 8.08 -7.49
C CYS A 52 -4.32 7.14 -8.70
N ASN A 53 -5.25 6.18 -8.78
CA ASN A 53 -5.45 5.28 -9.93
C ASN A 53 -4.21 4.47 -10.34
N ASN A 54 -3.34 4.15 -9.38
CA ASN A 54 -2.17 3.31 -9.64
C ASN A 54 -2.52 1.83 -9.59
N LYS A 55 -1.72 1.01 -10.28
CA LYS A 55 -1.71 -0.45 -10.12
C LYS A 55 -0.32 -0.91 -9.73
N ILE A 56 -0.18 -1.44 -8.52
CA ILE A 56 1.07 -1.97 -8.01
C ILE A 56 0.94 -3.49 -7.95
N TYR A 57 1.76 -4.18 -8.73
CA TYR A 57 1.67 -5.64 -8.89
C TYR A 57 2.49 -6.40 -7.84
N GLN A 58 2.18 -7.69 -7.67
CA GLN A 58 2.72 -8.54 -6.63
C GLN A 58 4.26 -8.55 -6.60
N PHE A 59 4.81 -8.65 -5.40
CA PHE A 59 6.26 -8.68 -5.12
C PHE A 59 6.99 -7.37 -5.45
N ALA A 60 6.27 -6.28 -5.72
CA ALA A 60 6.86 -4.96 -5.73
C ALA A 60 7.34 -4.56 -4.33
N SER A 61 8.53 -3.97 -4.27
CA SER A 61 9.06 -3.31 -3.08
C SER A 61 9.27 -1.82 -3.37
N LEU A 62 8.67 -0.95 -2.56
CA LEU A 62 8.63 0.49 -2.77
C LEU A 62 9.05 1.21 -1.47
N GLY A 63 9.99 2.15 -1.58
CA GLY A 63 10.40 2.99 -0.45
C GLY A 63 11.38 2.34 0.52
N GLU A 64 12.04 1.25 0.14
CA GLU A 64 13.14 0.63 0.91
C GLU A 64 14.40 1.51 0.91
N ASP A 65 15.29 1.25 1.87
CA ASP A 65 16.60 1.88 1.94
C ASP A 65 17.47 1.52 0.71
N PRO A 66 18.25 2.48 0.16
CA PRO A 66 19.08 2.30 -1.03
C PRO A 66 20.34 1.45 -0.84
#